data_AF-M6BS43-F1
#
_entry.id   AF-M6BS43-F1
#
_cell.length_a   1.000
_cell.length_b   1.000
_cell.length_c   1.000
_cell.angle_alpha   90.00
_cell.angle_beta   90.00
_cell.angle_gamma   90.00
#
_symmetry.space_group_name_H-M   'P 1'
#
loop_
_entity.id
_entity.type
_entity.pdbx_description
1 polymer ?
#
loop_
_entity_poly.entity_id
_entity_poly.type
_entity_poly.pdbx_seq_one_letter_code
_entity_poly.pdbx_strand_id
1 'polypeptide(L)'
;MILFHPYQYRQENGCKATLFPNRGFMIVLRSRSPRRKYVLESLDLDFRIEPEDIDESSLKNEHPLEYLKRICLSKLGTRSKDEFLISCDTIVVQENSILQKPKNFLEAVEMLERLSGKTHKVASGLGIYYKGLERFAFEFSQVHFRSWNHKQIREYVEKYSPFDKAGSYGVQDKEGPVRSFDGSYTNILGFPIRTFFQYHEFWKKYLKGN
;
A
#
# COMPACT_ATOMS: atom_id res chain seq x y z
N MET A 1 -6.30 -33.95 -18.91
CA MET A 1 -5.34 -33.09 -19.62
C MET A 1 -6.09 -31.83 -20.05
N ILE A 2 -6.08 -30.79 -19.21
CA ILE A 2 -6.79 -29.53 -19.46
C ILE A 2 -5.71 -28.44 -19.50
N LEU A 3 -5.46 -27.95 -20.70
CA LEU A 3 -4.53 -26.88 -21.00
C LEU A 3 -5.12 -25.55 -20.52
N PHE A 4 -4.48 -24.91 -19.54
CA PHE A 4 -4.69 -23.49 -19.27
C PHE A 4 -3.89 -22.68 -20.30
N HIS A 5 -4.58 -21.80 -21.02
CA HIS A 5 -3.96 -20.77 -21.88
C HIS A 5 -4.36 -19.37 -21.38
N PRO A 6 -3.52 -18.36 -21.68
CA PRO A 6 -3.26 -17.23 -20.79
C PRO A 6 -4.21 -16.04 -20.98
N TYR A 7 -4.24 -15.20 -19.95
CA TYR A 7 -4.87 -13.89 -19.86
C TYR A 7 -4.73 -13.05 -21.15
N GLN A 8 -5.85 -12.72 -21.78
CA GLN A 8 -5.95 -11.61 -22.73
C GLN A 8 -6.52 -10.39 -22.01
N TYR A 9 -5.73 -9.32 -21.96
CA TYR A 9 -6.13 -8.00 -21.52
C TYR A 9 -7.01 -7.37 -22.63
N ARG A 10 -8.34 -7.33 -22.45
CA ARG A 10 -9.20 -6.51 -23.30
C ARG A 10 -9.12 -5.06 -22.85
N GLN A 11 -8.61 -4.20 -23.73
CA GLN A 11 -8.93 -2.78 -23.67
C GLN A 11 -10.40 -2.62 -24.06
N GLU A 12 -11.24 -2.18 -23.11
CA GLU A 12 -12.55 -1.62 -23.42
C GLU A 12 -12.56 -0.16 -22.99
N ASN A 13 -12.53 0.70 -24.00
CA ASN A 13 -12.83 2.12 -23.93
C ASN A 13 -14.28 2.29 -23.48
N GLY A 14 -14.48 3.05 -22.41
CA GLY A 14 -15.81 3.44 -21.96
C GLY A 14 -15.80 3.92 -20.52
N CYS A 15 -15.47 5.20 -20.32
CA CYS A 15 -15.71 5.88 -19.06
C CYS A 15 -17.23 5.98 -18.85
N LYS A 16 -17.83 4.91 -18.30
CA LYS A 16 -19.15 5.01 -17.68
C LYS A 16 -18.92 5.58 -16.29
N ALA A 17 -19.10 6.90 -16.18
CA ALA A 17 -19.31 7.53 -14.88
C ALA A 17 -20.50 6.83 -14.22
N THR A 18 -20.25 6.01 -13.21
CA THR A 18 -21.29 5.47 -12.35
C THR A 18 -21.97 6.66 -11.70
N LEU A 19 -23.17 7.01 -12.17
CA LEU A 19 -23.99 8.06 -11.59
C LEU A 19 -24.42 7.61 -10.19
N PHE A 20 -23.73 8.14 -9.18
CA PHE A 20 -24.12 7.93 -7.79
C PHE A 20 -25.27 8.87 -7.46
N PRO A 21 -26.45 8.37 -7.02
CA PRO A 21 -27.48 9.25 -6.49
C PRO A 21 -26.92 10.00 -5.28
N ASN A 22 -27.20 11.30 -5.20
CA ASN A 22 -26.83 12.21 -4.12
C ASN A 22 -27.09 11.57 -2.74
N ARG A 23 -26.06 10.96 -2.14
CA ARG A 23 -25.99 10.73 -0.70
C ARG A 23 -24.80 11.59 -0.24
N GLY A 24 -25.08 12.64 0.53
CA GLY A 24 -24.11 13.65 0.95
C GLY A 24 -23.00 13.16 1.88
N PHE A 25 -22.65 11.88 1.83
CA PHE A 25 -21.56 11.30 2.59
C PHE A 25 -20.89 10.19 1.78
N MET A 26 -19.56 10.24 1.64
CA MET A 26 -18.82 9.28 0.81
C MET A 26 -17.44 8.96 1.38
N ILE A 27 -16.97 7.72 1.20
CA ILE A 27 -15.57 7.35 1.46
C ILE A 27 -14.70 7.78 0.27
N VAL A 28 -13.58 8.44 0.54
CA VAL A 28 -12.59 8.82 -0.48
C VAL A 28 -11.24 8.23 -0.13
N LEU A 29 -10.73 7.35 -1.00
CA LEU A 29 -9.39 6.80 -0.92
C LEU A 29 -8.40 7.72 -1.66
N ARG A 30 -7.55 8.42 -0.90
CA ARG A 30 -6.47 9.29 -1.37
C ARG A 30 -5.23 8.48 -1.77
N SER A 31 -5.37 7.56 -2.74
CA SER A 31 -4.23 6.72 -3.17
C SER A 31 -4.31 6.24 -4.62
N ARG A 32 -3.16 6.25 -5.31
CA ARG A 32 -2.98 5.61 -6.63
C ARG A 32 -2.68 4.11 -6.57
N SER A 33 -2.46 3.56 -5.37
CA SER A 33 -2.01 2.17 -5.24
C SER A 33 -3.13 1.18 -5.59
N PRO A 34 -2.96 0.33 -6.63
CA PRO A 34 -3.95 -0.69 -6.98
C PRO A 34 -4.14 -1.71 -5.84
N ARG A 35 -3.09 -1.94 -5.04
CA ARG A 35 -3.13 -2.84 -3.87
C ARG A 35 -4.05 -2.31 -2.77
N ARG A 36 -4.01 -1.01 -2.49
CA ARG A 36 -4.87 -0.39 -1.46
C ARG A 36 -6.33 -0.37 -1.90
N LYS A 37 -6.57 -0.05 -3.18
CA LYS A 37 -7.88 -0.17 -3.80
C LYS A 37 -8.43 -1.59 -3.62
N TYR A 38 -7.66 -2.61 -4.00
CA TYR A 38 -8.06 -4.01 -3.89
C TYR A 38 -8.46 -4.41 -2.46
N VAL A 39 -7.65 -4.04 -1.46
CA VAL A 39 -7.97 -4.34 -0.05
C VAL A 39 -9.27 -3.65 0.38
N LEU A 40 -9.50 -2.40 0.00
CA LEU A 40 -10.72 -1.68 0.37
C LEU A 40 -11.95 -2.21 -0.37
N GLU A 41 -11.82 -2.64 -1.63
CA GLU A 41 -12.88 -3.30 -2.40
C GLU A 41 -13.31 -4.63 -1.76
N SER A 42 -12.36 -5.39 -1.20
CA SER A 42 -12.66 -6.66 -0.50
C SER A 42 -13.51 -6.50 0.77
N LEU A 43 -13.74 -5.26 1.23
CA LEU A 43 -14.61 -4.95 2.36
C LEU A 43 -16.04 -4.60 1.93
N ASP A 44 -16.38 -4.71 0.65
CA ASP A 44 -17.68 -4.34 0.09
C ASP A 44 -18.08 -2.89 0.43
N LEU A 45 -17.11 -1.97 0.42
CA LEU A 45 -17.34 -0.54 0.63
C LEU A 45 -17.56 0.19 -0.69
N ASP A 46 -18.48 1.17 -0.68
CA ASP A 46 -18.58 2.17 -1.74
C ASP A 46 -17.64 3.34 -1.47
N PHE A 47 -16.71 3.58 -2.38
CA PHE A 47 -15.73 4.66 -2.26
C PHE A 47 -15.31 5.24 -3.62
N ARG A 48 -14.80 6.47 -3.60
CA ARG A 48 -14.12 7.10 -4.73
C ARG A 48 -12.61 7.09 -4.51
N ILE A 49 -11.87 7.16 -5.61
CA ILE A 49 -10.41 7.28 -5.59
C ILE A 49 -10.04 8.67 -6.07
N GLU A 50 -9.36 9.43 -5.20
CA GLU A 50 -8.96 10.80 -5.50
C GLU A 50 -7.56 11.04 -4.92
N PRO A 51 -6.49 10.58 -5.59
CA PRO A 51 -5.13 10.68 -5.06
C PRO A 51 -4.68 12.15 -4.94
N GLU A 52 -3.90 12.44 -3.91
CA GLU A 52 -3.23 13.74 -3.74
C GLU A 52 -1.78 13.65 -4.22
N ASP A 53 -1.31 14.69 -4.90
CA ASP A 53 0.10 14.85 -5.29
C ASP A 53 0.85 15.60 -4.21
N ILE A 54 1.76 14.90 -3.52
CA ILE A 54 2.59 15.48 -2.46
C ILE A 54 4.08 15.18 -2.69
N ASP A 55 4.94 15.98 -2.09
CA ASP A 55 6.37 15.67 -2.00
C ASP A 55 6.59 14.56 -0.96
N GLU A 56 6.96 13.38 -1.45
CA GLU A 56 7.27 12.19 -0.63
C GLU A 56 8.75 12.10 -0.24
N SER A 57 9.55 13.15 -0.49
CA SER A 57 10.94 13.20 -0.08
C SER A 57 11.08 13.14 1.44
N SER A 58 12.08 12.41 1.93
CA SER A 58 12.41 12.35 3.36
C SER A 58 13.06 13.66 3.80
N LEU A 59 12.70 14.15 4.99
CA LEU A 59 13.35 15.30 5.60
C LEU A 59 14.66 14.89 6.28
N LYS A 60 15.55 15.85 6.50
CA LYS A 60 16.82 15.61 7.19
C LYS A 60 16.55 15.11 8.63
N ASN A 61 17.17 13.99 9.00
CA ASN A 61 17.03 13.34 10.31
C ASN A 61 15.60 12.91 10.66
N GLU A 62 14.72 12.73 9.67
CA GLU A 62 13.35 12.30 9.92
C GLU A 62 13.29 10.82 10.29
N HIS A 63 12.70 10.51 11.44
CA HIS A 63 12.55 9.12 11.86
C HIS A 63 11.50 8.41 10.99
N PRO A 64 11.63 7.10 10.68
CA PRO A 64 10.71 6.38 9.79
C PRO A 64 9.21 6.54 10.13
N LEU A 65 8.86 6.52 11.42
CA LEU A 65 7.46 6.72 11.84
C LEU A 65 6.98 8.18 11.69
N GLU A 66 7.87 9.15 11.83
CA GLU A 66 7.54 10.57 11.63
C GLU A 66 7.30 10.85 10.15
N TYR A 67 8.18 10.31 9.29
CA TYR A 67 7.98 10.28 7.84
C TYR A 67 6.62 9.69 7.49
N LEU A 68 6.34 8.46 7.96
CA LEU A 68 5.11 7.75 7.66
C LEU A 68 3.87 8.56 8.08
N LYS A 69 3.91 9.15 9.27
CA LYS A 69 2.84 10.02 9.78
C LYS A 69 2.63 11.23 8.89
N ARG A 70 3.69 11.97 8.59
CA ARG A 70 3.65 13.15 7.74
C ARG A 70 3.06 12.82 6.39
N ILE A 71 3.59 11.81 5.71
CA ILE A 71 3.14 11.40 4.37
C ILE A 71 1.67 10.98 4.36
N CYS A 72 1.23 10.16 5.33
CA CYS A 72 -0.18 9.79 5.41
C CYS A 72 -1.08 11.02 5.62
N LEU A 73 -0.77 11.88 6.58
CA LEU A 73 -1.61 13.06 6.85
C LEU A 73 -1.60 14.06 5.70
N SER A 74 -0.45 14.29 5.06
CA SER A 74 -0.35 15.15 3.88
C SER A 74 -1.18 14.62 2.71
N LYS A 75 -1.21 13.30 2.47
CA LYS A 75 -2.04 12.67 1.44
C LYS A 75 -3.55 12.86 1.66
N LEU A 76 -4.00 13.30 2.84
CA LEU A 76 -5.43 13.60 3.04
C LEU A 76 -5.89 14.79 2.18
N GLY A 77 -4.99 15.71 1.85
CA GLY A 77 -5.26 16.84 0.96
C GLY A 77 -6.38 17.75 1.47
N THR A 78 -7.21 18.23 0.54
CA THR A 78 -8.37 19.07 0.86
C THR A 78 -9.41 18.32 1.69
N ARG A 79 -9.75 18.90 2.84
CA ARG A 79 -10.68 18.32 3.81
C ARG A 79 -12.11 18.81 3.57
N SER A 80 -13.01 17.91 3.25
CA SER A 80 -14.46 18.17 3.19
C SER A 80 -15.18 17.68 4.44
N LYS A 81 -16.14 18.46 4.96
CA LYS A 81 -16.93 18.06 6.14
C LYS A 81 -17.86 16.87 5.86
N ASP A 82 -18.14 16.61 4.59
CA ASP A 82 -19.09 15.62 4.13
C ASP A 82 -18.43 14.31 3.69
N GLU A 83 -17.10 14.20 3.81
CA GLU A 83 -16.35 13.05 3.32
C GLU A 83 -15.62 12.30 4.44
N PHE A 84 -15.51 10.99 4.27
CA PHE A 84 -14.63 10.13 5.05
C PHE A 84 -13.36 9.89 4.23
N LEU A 85 -12.30 10.64 4.53
CA LEU A 85 -11.05 10.57 3.79
C LEU A 85 -10.14 9.51 4.39
N ILE A 86 -9.56 8.68 3.53
CA ILE A 86 -8.60 7.65 3.88
C ILE A 86 -7.35 7.86 3.03
N SER A 87 -6.20 7.98 3.66
CA SER A 87 -4.90 7.92 2.99
C SER A 87 -4.06 6.82 3.63
N CYS A 88 -3.18 6.20 2.85
CA CYS A 88 -2.20 5.25 3.39
C CYS A 88 -0.86 5.44 2.72
N ASP A 89 0.19 5.14 3.48
CA ASP A 89 1.53 4.98 2.97
C ASP A 89 2.21 3.75 3.58
N THR A 90 3.26 3.23 2.93
CA THR A 90 3.89 1.97 3.32
C THR A 90 5.39 2.05 3.13
N ILE A 91 6.13 1.83 4.21
CA ILE A 91 7.59 1.88 4.23
C ILE A 91 8.18 0.54 4.63
N VAL A 92 9.32 0.22 4.03
CA VAL A 92 10.18 -0.89 4.44
C VAL A 92 11.31 -0.31 5.28
N VAL A 93 11.52 -0.83 6.48
CA VAL A 93 12.53 -0.33 7.42
C VAL A 93 13.52 -1.44 7.75
N GLN A 94 14.80 -1.17 7.50
CA GLN A 94 15.93 -2.01 7.85
C GLN A 94 16.94 -1.18 8.63
N GLU A 95 17.36 -1.65 9.82
CA GLU A 95 18.37 -0.96 10.66
C GLU A 95 18.04 0.53 10.87
N ASN A 96 16.79 0.84 11.21
CA ASN A 96 16.25 2.20 11.38
C ASN A 96 16.29 3.11 10.15
N SER A 97 16.56 2.56 8.95
CA SER A 97 16.56 3.29 7.69
C SER A 97 15.39 2.87 6.81
N ILE A 98 14.74 3.83 6.14
CA ILE A 98 13.71 3.55 5.14
C ILE A 98 14.38 3.07 3.84
N LEU A 99 13.97 1.92 3.34
CA LEU A 99 14.27 1.49 1.98
C LEU A 99 13.21 2.06 1.04
N GLN A 100 13.64 2.98 0.19
CA GLN A 100 12.78 3.62 -0.80
C GLN A 100 12.49 2.69 -1.98
N LYS A 101 11.76 3.19 -2.98
CA LYS A 101 11.63 2.53 -4.27
C LYS A 101 12.96 2.61 -5.02
N PRO A 102 13.40 1.54 -5.70
CA PRO A 102 14.63 1.59 -6.49
C PRO A 102 14.43 2.48 -7.72
N LYS A 103 15.43 3.28 -8.08
CA LYS A 103 15.37 4.13 -9.28
C LYS A 103 15.64 3.34 -10.57
N ASN A 104 16.31 2.20 -10.45
CA ASN A 104 16.75 1.39 -11.57
C ASN A 104 16.98 -0.07 -11.16
N PHE A 105 17.33 -0.90 -12.15
CA PHE A 105 17.64 -2.31 -11.98
C PHE A 105 18.72 -2.60 -10.94
N LEU A 106 19.84 -1.85 -10.98
CA LEU A 106 20.97 -2.08 -10.09
C LEU A 106 20.59 -1.77 -8.64
N GLU A 107 19.92 -0.65 -8.40
CA GLU A 107 19.40 -0.31 -7.06
C GLU A 107 18.41 -1.37 -6.56
N ALA A 108 17.59 -1.96 -7.43
CA ALA A 108 16.69 -3.04 -7.05
C ALA A 108 17.45 -4.30 -6.59
N VAL A 109 18.50 -4.66 -7.32
CA VAL A 109 19.39 -5.78 -6.97
C VAL A 109 20.10 -5.53 -5.64
N GLU A 110 20.71 -4.35 -5.45
CA GLU A 110 21.42 -4.00 -4.22
C GLU A 110 20.50 -4.01 -2.99
N MET A 111 19.27 -3.50 -3.12
CA MET A 111 18.28 -3.54 -2.04
C MET A 111 17.93 -4.99 -1.67
N LEU A 112 17.73 -5.86 -2.67
CA LEU A 112 17.41 -7.27 -2.43
C LEU A 112 18.59 -8.04 -1.83
N GLU A 113 19.82 -7.75 -2.24
CA GLU A 113 21.03 -8.30 -1.62
C GLU A 113 21.13 -7.89 -0.14
N ARG A 114 20.85 -6.62 0.17
CA ARG A 114 20.86 -6.13 1.55
C ARG A 114 19.84 -6.86 2.43
N LEU A 115 18.68 -7.20 1.88
CA LEU A 115 17.58 -7.87 2.59
C LEU A 115 17.69 -9.40 2.58
N SER A 116 18.44 -9.99 1.66
CA SER A 116 18.58 -11.44 1.49
C SER A 116 19.00 -12.14 2.78
N GLY A 117 18.25 -13.18 3.17
CA GLY A 117 18.48 -13.95 4.40
C GLY A 117 18.20 -13.20 5.71
N LYS A 118 17.69 -11.96 5.66
CA LYS A 118 17.44 -11.12 6.84
C LYS A 118 15.96 -10.98 7.15
N THR A 119 15.71 -10.34 8.29
CA THR A 119 14.38 -9.88 8.71
C THR A 119 14.36 -8.37 8.71
N HIS A 120 13.31 -7.79 8.14
CA HIS A 120 13.06 -6.34 8.15
C HIS A 120 11.62 -6.05 8.59
N LYS A 121 11.34 -4.77 8.87
CA LYS A 121 10.00 -4.32 9.25
C LYS A 121 9.31 -3.70 8.05
N VAL A 122 8.00 -3.93 7.92
CA VAL A 122 7.11 -3.19 7.04
C VAL A 122 6.10 -2.46 7.89
N ALA A 123 5.97 -1.17 7.68
CA ALA A 123 4.98 -0.34 8.36
C ALA A 123 4.03 0.26 7.33
N SER A 124 2.73 0.05 7.49
CA SER A 124 1.74 0.87 6.79
C SER A 124 1.06 1.83 7.74
N GLY A 125 1.03 3.09 7.33
CA GLY A 125 0.32 4.17 8.00
C GLY A 125 -1.06 4.37 7.39
N LEU A 126 -1.97 4.89 8.20
CA LEU A 126 -3.35 5.19 7.89
C LEU A 126 -3.65 6.61 8.38
N GLY A 127 -3.87 7.52 7.45
CA GLY A 127 -4.46 8.83 7.71
C GLY A 127 -5.97 8.77 7.55
N ILE A 128 -6.69 9.36 8.50
CA ILE A 128 -8.15 9.45 8.47
C ILE A 128 -8.55 10.90 8.72
N TYR A 129 -9.50 11.39 7.94
CA TYR A 129 -10.24 12.61 8.25
C TYR A 129 -11.75 12.39 8.16
N TYR A 130 -12.47 12.81 9.20
CA TYR A 130 -13.93 12.75 9.24
C TYR A 130 -14.52 13.82 10.15
N LYS A 131 -15.40 14.68 9.62
CA LYS A 131 -16.13 15.70 10.42
C LYS A 131 -15.23 16.56 11.33
N GLY A 132 -14.09 17.00 10.82
CA GLY A 132 -13.12 17.79 11.59
C GLY A 132 -12.14 16.96 12.42
N LEU A 133 -12.34 15.65 12.53
CA LEU A 133 -11.46 14.75 13.25
C LEU A 133 -10.36 14.23 12.33
N GLU A 134 -9.11 14.58 12.63
CA GLU A 134 -7.94 13.97 12.00
C GLU A 134 -7.32 12.89 12.90
N ARG A 135 -6.95 11.75 12.31
CA ARG A 135 -6.27 10.66 13.00
C ARG A 135 -5.15 10.10 12.14
N PHE A 136 -4.07 9.69 12.81
CA PHE A 136 -3.03 8.84 12.25
C PHE A 136 -2.94 7.58 13.09
N ALA A 137 -2.88 6.44 12.43
CA ALA A 137 -2.58 5.15 13.04
C ALA A 137 -1.68 4.34 12.10
N PHE A 138 -1.04 3.30 12.60
CA PHE A 138 -0.15 2.47 11.80
C PHE A 138 -0.12 1.02 12.32
N GLU A 139 0.39 0.11 11.51
CA GLU A 139 0.65 -1.29 11.89
C GLU A 139 2.04 -1.70 11.41
N PHE A 140 2.75 -2.49 12.23
CA PHE A 140 4.02 -3.11 11.84
C PHE A 140 3.82 -4.59 11.50
N SER A 141 4.64 -5.09 10.58
CA SER A 141 4.81 -6.51 10.34
C SER A 141 6.29 -6.80 10.11
N GLN A 142 6.73 -8.00 10.49
CA GLN A 142 8.09 -8.47 10.22
C GLN A 142 8.07 -9.38 9.00
N VAL A 143 9.03 -9.23 8.10
CA VAL A 143 9.13 -10.04 6.89
C VAL A 143 10.49 -10.73 6.90
N HIS A 144 10.50 -12.04 6.70
CA HIS A 144 11.69 -12.87 6.68
C HIS A 144 12.00 -13.27 5.25
N PHE A 145 13.18 -12.93 4.76
CA PHE A 145 13.61 -13.29 3.42
C PHE A 145 14.27 -14.66 3.37
N ARG A 146 14.13 -15.30 2.21
CA ARG A 146 14.97 -16.42 1.79
C ARG A 146 16.41 -15.92 1.63
N SER A 147 17.36 -16.81 1.83
CA SER A 147 18.76 -16.54 1.46
C SER A 147 18.90 -16.80 -0.03
N TRP A 148 18.98 -15.73 -0.82
CA TRP A 148 19.20 -15.77 -2.26
C TRP A 148 20.62 -15.40 -2.62
N ASN A 149 21.14 -16.04 -3.66
CA ASN A 149 22.36 -15.62 -4.33
C ASN A 149 22.09 -14.54 -5.39
N HIS A 150 23.15 -13.93 -5.91
CA HIS A 150 23.08 -12.86 -6.90
C HIS A 150 22.25 -13.21 -8.16
N LYS A 151 22.37 -14.46 -8.64
CA LYS A 151 21.64 -14.92 -9.83
C LYS A 151 20.13 -14.92 -9.59
N GLN A 152 19.68 -15.49 -8.47
CA GLN A 152 18.26 -15.53 -8.10
C GLN A 152 17.67 -14.13 -7.95
N ILE A 153 18.44 -13.20 -7.36
CA ILE A 153 18.02 -11.81 -7.20
C ILE A 153 17.80 -11.14 -8.55
N ARG A 154 18.75 -11.29 -9.48
CA ARG A 154 18.61 -10.71 -10.83
C ARG A 154 17.44 -11.29 -11.60
N GLU A 155 17.29 -12.61 -11.59
CA GLU A 155 16.16 -13.30 -12.22
C GLU A 155 14.81 -12.80 -11.67
N TYR A 156 14.72 -12.57 -10.36
CA TYR A 156 13.53 -11.98 -9.74
C TYR A 156 13.26 -10.55 -10.23
N VAL A 157 14.26 -9.68 -10.26
CA VAL A 157 14.10 -8.28 -10.72
C VAL A 157 13.68 -8.24 -12.18
N GLU A 158 14.29 -9.07 -13.04
CA GLU A 158 13.93 -9.21 -14.46
C GLU A 158 12.48 -9.67 -14.63
N LYS A 159 12.07 -10.69 -13.87
CA LYS A 159 10.73 -11.28 -13.97
C LYS A 159 9.62 -10.38 -13.42
N TYR A 160 9.85 -9.72 -12.28
CA TYR A 160 8.80 -9.03 -11.53
C TYR A 160 8.86 -7.50 -11.60
N SER A 161 9.93 -6.92 -12.13
CA SER A 161 10.11 -5.47 -12.31
C SER A 161 9.62 -4.63 -11.12
N PRO A 162 10.15 -4.84 -9.89
CA PRO A 162 9.58 -4.32 -8.65
C PRO A 162 9.85 -2.81 -8.39
N PHE A 163 9.94 -2.00 -9.45
CA PHE A 163 10.38 -0.61 -9.40
C PHE A 163 9.38 0.33 -8.69
N ASP A 164 8.12 -0.06 -8.57
CA ASP A 164 7.09 0.68 -7.87
C ASP A 164 6.95 0.30 -6.38
N LYS A 165 7.80 -0.61 -5.87
CA LYS A 165 7.71 -1.20 -4.53
C LYS A 165 8.88 -0.77 -3.65
N ALA A 166 8.58 -0.22 -2.48
CA ALA A 166 9.59 0.04 -1.47
C ALA A 166 10.31 -1.26 -1.07
N GLY A 167 11.63 -1.24 -0.99
CA GLY A 167 12.45 -2.43 -0.72
C GLY A 167 12.52 -3.43 -1.88
N SER A 168 12.02 -3.08 -3.07
CA SER A 168 12.20 -3.85 -4.31
C SER A 168 11.55 -5.25 -4.31
N TYR A 169 10.45 -5.45 -3.57
CA TYR A 169 9.71 -6.72 -3.61
C TYR A 169 8.21 -6.60 -3.39
N GLY A 170 7.45 -7.62 -3.81
CA GLY A 170 6.04 -7.80 -3.47
C GLY A 170 5.81 -9.10 -2.69
N VAL A 171 5.06 -9.03 -1.60
CA VAL A 171 4.68 -10.22 -0.81
C VAL A 171 3.75 -11.18 -1.58
N GLN A 172 3.09 -10.68 -2.61
CA GLN A 172 2.22 -11.44 -3.51
C GLN A 172 2.97 -12.20 -4.61
N ASP A 173 4.27 -11.95 -4.78
CA ASP A 173 5.04 -12.52 -5.88
C ASP A 173 5.35 -14.01 -5.56
N LYS A 174 4.78 -14.94 -6.34
CA LYS A 174 4.81 -16.40 -6.06
C LYS A 174 6.23 -16.96 -5.90
N GLU A 175 7.17 -16.53 -6.72
CA GLU A 175 8.58 -16.91 -6.66
C GLU A 175 9.43 -15.80 -6.00
N GLY A 176 8.79 -15.01 -5.13
CA GLY A 176 9.40 -13.88 -4.46
C GLY A 176 10.34 -14.24 -3.31
N PRO A 177 11.02 -13.23 -2.75
CA PRO A 177 12.04 -13.41 -1.72
C PRO A 177 11.46 -13.73 -0.35
N VAL A 178 10.16 -13.53 -0.14
CA VAL A 178 9.51 -13.74 1.17
C VAL A 178 9.45 -15.23 1.51
N ARG A 179 10.05 -15.60 2.65
CA ARG A 179 9.96 -16.94 3.23
C ARG A 179 8.75 -17.06 4.15
N SER A 180 8.59 -16.09 5.04
CA SER A 180 7.50 -16.00 6.01
C SER A 180 7.36 -14.56 6.51
N PHE A 181 6.30 -14.27 7.27
CA PHE A 181 6.11 -12.97 7.91
C PHE A 181 5.31 -13.13 9.20
N ASP A 182 5.56 -12.22 10.14
CA ASP A 182 4.77 -12.06 11.37
C ASP A 182 3.96 -10.76 11.29
N GLY A 183 2.65 -10.84 11.54
CA GLY A 183 1.76 -9.68 11.51
C GLY A 183 0.63 -9.82 10.50
N SER A 184 0.47 -8.82 9.62
CA SER A 184 -0.67 -8.71 8.72
C SER A 184 -0.23 -8.70 7.26
N TYR A 185 -0.76 -9.64 6.48
CA TYR A 185 -0.51 -9.71 5.04
C TYR A 185 -0.94 -8.43 4.32
N THR A 186 -2.12 -7.88 4.65
CA THR A 186 -2.60 -6.65 4.01
C THR A 186 -1.74 -5.45 4.40
N ASN A 187 -1.20 -5.43 5.64
CA ASN A 187 -0.26 -4.40 6.06
C ASN A 187 1.01 -4.43 5.20
N ILE A 188 1.54 -5.61 4.92
CA ILE A 188 2.70 -5.78 4.03
C ILE A 188 2.35 -5.44 2.58
N LEU A 189 1.14 -5.80 2.14
CA LEU A 189 0.62 -5.47 0.81
C LEU A 189 0.46 -3.95 0.62
N GLY A 190 0.18 -3.22 1.69
CA GLY A 190 0.21 -1.75 1.76
C GLY A 190 -1.02 -1.08 2.37
N PHE A 191 -1.88 -1.83 3.06
CA PHE A 191 -3.07 -1.32 3.75
C PHE A 191 -3.25 -1.98 5.15
N PRO A 192 -3.19 -1.22 6.25
CA PRO A 192 -3.26 -1.77 7.61
C PRO A 192 -4.73 -2.04 8.00
N ILE A 193 -5.32 -3.09 7.42
CA ILE A 193 -6.76 -3.37 7.50
C ILE A 193 -7.23 -3.55 8.94
N ARG A 194 -6.43 -4.22 9.80
CA ARG A 194 -6.76 -4.45 11.20
C ARG A 194 -6.87 -3.12 11.96
N THR A 195 -5.96 -2.19 11.67
CA THR A 195 -6.01 -0.82 12.20
C THR A 195 -7.21 -0.06 11.65
N PHE A 196 -7.51 -0.19 10.36
CA PHE A 196 -8.67 0.44 9.73
C PHE A 196 -10.01 -0.01 10.37
N PHE A 197 -10.12 -1.29 10.76
CA PHE A 197 -11.30 -1.83 11.46
C PHE A 197 -11.56 -1.21 12.83
N GLN A 198 -10.54 -0.67 13.50
CA GLN A 198 -10.73 0.04 14.77
C GLN A 198 -11.56 1.32 14.59
N TYR A 199 -11.65 1.84 13.35
CA TYR A 199 -12.43 3.02 12.99
C TYR A 199 -13.77 2.69 12.32
N HIS A 200 -14.28 1.46 12.49
CA HIS A 200 -15.53 1.01 11.87
C HIS A 200 -16.74 1.91 12.15
N GLU A 201 -16.80 2.56 13.30
CA GLU A 201 -17.86 3.54 13.61
C GLU A 201 -17.93 4.70 12.59
N PHE A 202 -16.81 5.02 11.92
CA PHE A 202 -16.79 6.07 10.89
C PHE A 202 -17.29 5.58 9.54
N TRP A 203 -17.14 4.29 9.24
CA TRP A 203 -17.35 3.79 7.89
C TRP A 203 -18.39 2.66 7.72
N LYS A 204 -18.86 2.02 8.79
CA LYS A 204 -19.79 0.87 8.73
C LYS A 204 -21.08 1.17 7.97
N LYS A 205 -21.55 2.42 7.99
CA LYS A 205 -22.74 2.89 7.27
C LYS A 205 -22.57 2.91 5.74
N TYR A 206 -21.36 2.72 5.21
CA TYR A 206 -21.07 2.70 3.78
C TYR A 206 -20.84 1.28 3.23
N LEU A 207 -21.08 0.24 4.02
CA LEU A 207 -21.11 -1.15 3.53
C LEU A 207 -22.22 -1.31 2.49
N LYS A 208 -21.91 -1.95 1.37
CA LYS A 208 -22.90 -2.31 0.35
C LYS A 208 -23.95 -3.22 0.97
N GLY A 209 -25.22 -2.88 0.77
CA GLY A 209 -26.35 -3.65 1.30
C GLY A 209 -26.89 -3.18 2.65
N ASN A 210 -26.34 -2.09 3.23
CA ASN A 210 -27.00 -1.30 4.27
C ASN A 210 -28.04 -0.30 3.70
#